data_AF-A0A7W2AJ49-F1
#
_entry.id   AF-A0A7W2AJ49-F1
#
_cell.length_a   1.000
_cell.length_b   1.000
_cell.length_c   1.000
_cell.angle_alpha   90.00
_cell.angle_beta   90.00
_cell.angle_gamma   90.00
#
_symmetry.space_group_name_H-M   'P 1'
#
loop_
_entity.id
_entity.type
_entity.pdbx_description
1 polymer ?
#
loop_
_entity_poly.entity_id
_entity_poly.type
_entity_poly.pdbx_seq_one_letter_code
_entity_poly.pdbx_strand_id
1 'polypeptide(L)' 'MPVLLFSIALVLILVHAVVTAIQILQAPKQNWFEFVYQLAIAVAALWFLLQQL' A
#
# COMPACT_ATOMS: atom_id res chain seq x y z
N MET A 1 14.19 6.86 17.65
CA MET A 1 13.82 5.42 17.67
C MET A 1 12.41 5.13 17.14
N PRO A 2 11.32 5.88 17.48
CA PRO A 2 9.97 5.56 16.98
C PRO A 2 9.78 5.85 15.47
N VAL A 3 10.49 6.83 14.92
CA VAL A 3 10.35 7.26 13.52
C VAL A 3 10.80 6.15 12.54
N LEU A 4 11.93 5.49 12.81
CA LEU A 4 12.44 4.42 11.94
C LEU A 4 11.49 3.22 11.87
N LEU A 5 10.91 2.82 13.01
CA LEU A 5 9.91 1.74 13.05
C LEU A 5 8.66 2.10 12.25
N PHE A 6 8.23 3.36 12.33
CA PHE A 6 7.08 3.84 11.56
C PHE A 6 7.37 3.88 10.05
N SER A 7 8.55 4.33 9.63
CA SER A 7 8.93 4.30 8.21
C SER A 7 9.03 2.87 7.66
N ILE A 8 9.57 1.93 8.43
CA ILE A 8 9.60 0.50 8.04
C ILE A 8 8.17 -0.05 7.91
N ALA A 9 7.28 0.28 8.85
CA ALA A 9 5.89 -0.15 8.78
C ALA A 9 5.19 0.41 7.52
N LEU A 10 5.41 1.67 7.18
CA LEU A 10 4.89 2.28 5.96
C LEU A 10 5.39 1.58 4.70
N VAL A 11 6.68 1.24 4.63
CA VAL A 11 7.24 0.49 3.50
C VAL A 11 6.56 -0.88 3.37
N LEU A 12 6.37 -1.60 4.48
CA LEU A 12 5.69 -2.89 4.46
C LEU A 12 4.23 -2.77 4.00
N ILE A 13 3.51 -1.76 4.50
CA ILE A 13 2.13 -1.47 4.08
C ILE A 13 2.09 -1.15 2.58
N LEU A 14 3.02 -0.35 2.08
CA LEU A 14 3.12 0.00 0.67
C LEU A 14 3.33 -1.25 -0.20
N VAL A 15 4.30 -2.09 0.15
CA VAL A 15 4.61 -3.32 -0.59
C VAL A 15 3.42 -4.27 -0.57
N HIS A 16 2.82 -4.48 0.61
CA HIS A 16 1.63 -5.32 0.75
C HIS A 16 0.48 -4.80 -0.14
N ALA A 17 0.24 -3.49 -0.10
CA ALA A 17 -0.84 -2.89 -0.86
C ALA A 17 -0.67 -3.07 -2.37
N VAL A 18 0.55 -2.87 -2.87
CA VAL A 18 0.88 -3.06 -4.28
C VAL A 18 0.75 -4.53 -4.70
N VAL A 19 1.27 -5.45 -3.90
CA VAL A 19 1.20 -6.89 -4.20
C VAL A 19 -0.25 -7.36 -4.25
N THR A 20 -1.07 -6.98 -3.28
CA THR A 20 -2.48 -7.38 -3.27
C THR A 20 -3.26 -6.71 -4.40
N ALA A 21 -2.98 -5.44 -4.75
CA ALA A 21 -3.57 -4.81 -5.93
C ALA A 21 -3.27 -5.61 -7.22
N ILE A 22 -2.02 -6.07 -7.41
CA ILE A 22 -1.63 -6.90 -8.55
C ILE A 22 -2.36 -8.25 -8.52
N GLN A 23 -2.46 -8.89 -7.35
CA GLN A 23 -3.18 -10.16 -7.20
C GLN A 23 -4.67 -10.01 -7.54
N ILE A 24 -5.31 -8.90 -7.18
CA ILE A 24 -6.71 -8.61 -7.52
C ILE A 24 -6.88 -8.46 -9.03
N LEU A 25 -5.93 -7.85 -9.73
CA LEU A 25 -5.95 -7.74 -11.20
C LEU A 25 -5.78 -9.10 -11.89
N GLN A 26 -5.08 -10.04 -11.27
CA GLN A 26 -4.88 -11.40 -11.80
C GLN A 26 -5.99 -12.38 -11.40
N ALA A 27 -6.88 -12.00 -10.48
CA ALA A 27 -7.94 -12.86 -10.01
C ALA A 27 -9.05 -13.03 -11.07
N PRO A 28 -9.59 -14.25 -11.28
CA PRO A 28 -10.66 -14.49 -12.25
C PRO A 28 -11.98 -13.77 -11.90
N LYS A 29 -12.13 -13.31 -10.64
CA LYS A 29 -13.23 -12.46 -10.19
C LYS A 29 -12.66 -11.13 -9.72
N GLN A 30 -12.51 -10.20 -10.65
CA GLN A 30 -11.85 -8.92 -10.43
C GLN A 30 -12.72 -7.99 -9.56
N ASN A 31 -12.38 -7.86 -8.29
CA ASN A 31 -13.02 -6.93 -7.36
C ASN A 31 -12.42 -5.52 -7.53
N TRP A 32 -12.94 -4.76 -8.50
CA TRP A 32 -12.49 -3.39 -8.78
C TRP A 32 -12.55 -2.45 -7.57
N PHE A 33 -13.53 -2.62 -6.68
CA PHE A 33 -13.63 -1.84 -5.45
C PHE A 33 -12.42 -2.05 -4.53
N GLU A 34 -12.01 -3.31 -4.37
CA GLU A 34 -10.90 -3.72 -3.53
C GLU A 34 -9.56 -3.27 -4.13
N PHE A 35 -9.44 -3.29 -5.46
CA PHE A 35 -8.30 -2.74 -6.17
C PHE A 35 -8.12 -1.24 -5.91
N VAL A 36 -9.19 -0.44 -6.05
CA VAL A 36 -9.13 1.01 -5.81
C VAL A 36 -8.82 1.32 -4.35
N TYR A 37 -9.36 0.54 -3.41
CA TYR A 37 -9.06 0.66 -1.99
C TYR A 37 -7.57 0.40 -1.69
N GLN A 38 -7.02 -0.68 -2.22
CA GLN A 38 -5.59 -1.02 -2.12
C GLN A 38 -4.70 0.08 -2.71
N LEU A 39 -5.12 0.66 -3.84
CA LEU A 39 -4.40 1.74 -4.51
C LEU A 39 -4.42 3.03 -3.69
N ALA A 40 -5.56 3.36 -3.03
CA ALA A 40 -5.65 4.48 -2.11
C ALA A 40 -4.73 4.30 -0.88
N ILE A 41 -4.66 3.07 -0.33
CA ILE A 41 -3.73 2.74 0.76
C ILE A 41 -2.28 2.95 0.31
N ALA A 42 -1.91 2.46 -0.88
CA ALA A 42 -0.57 2.62 -1.41
C ALA A 42 -0.20 4.11 -1.58
N VAL A 43 -1.10 4.92 -2.13
CA VAL A 43 -0.88 6.37 -2.29
C VAL A 43 -0.75 7.06 -0.93
N ALA A 44 -1.60 6.73 0.05
CA ALA A 44 -1.52 7.31 1.39
C ALA A 44 -0.20 6.91 2.09
N ALA A 45 0.19 5.64 2.02
CA ALA A 45 1.44 5.16 2.59
C ALA A 45 2.65 5.85 1.95
N LEU A 46 2.64 6.02 0.62
CA LEU A 46 3.69 6.73 -0.11
C LEU A 46 3.77 8.20 0.29
N TRP A 47 2.62 8.88 0.41
CA TRP A 47 2.54 10.28 0.84
C TRP A 47 3.13 10.47 2.24
N PHE A 48 2.74 9.62 3.20
CA PHE A 48 3.28 9.67 4.56
C PHE A 48 4.78 9.37 4.60
N LEU A 49 5.27 8.48 3.74
CA LEU A 49 6.69 8.16 3.65
C LEU A 49 7.48 9.37 3.12
N LEU A 50 6.99 10.02 2.06
CA LEU A 50 7.55 11.25 1.51
C LEU A 50 7.56 12.40 2.51
N GLN A 51 6.51 12.52 3.33
CA GLN A 51 6.42 13.59 4.34
C GLN A 51 7.37 13.37 5.53
N GLN A 52 7.91 12.16 5.69
CA GLN A 52 8.87 11.82 6.74
C GLN A 52 10.34 11.83 6.30
N LEU A 53 10.59 11.98 5.00
CA LEU A 53 11.91 11.95 4.38
C LEU A 53 12.47 13.37 4.28
#